data_AF-A0A1E3NP94-F1
#
_entry.id   AF-A0A1E3NP94-F1
#
_cell.length_a   1.000
_cell.length_b   1.000
_cell.length_c   1.000
_cell.angle_alpha   90.00
_cell.angle_beta   90.00
_cell.angle_gamma   90.00
#
_symmetry.space_group_name_H-M   'P 1'
#
loop_
_entity.id
_entity.type
_entity.pdbx_description
1 polymer ?
#
loop_
_entity_poly.entity_id
_entity_poly.type
_entity_poly.pdbx_seq_one_letter_code
_entity_poly.pdbx_strand_id
1 'polypeptide(L)'
;MRATLRVLQRVPLIKFVGGPHTAAHTPATIHPCAPAGLRPGSAGSSAASSGAAVAFQSRNNLSKRFRYVPLDEIEIEDVLTGGADVLIK
;
A
#
# COMPACT_ATOMS: atom_id res chain seq x y z
N MET A 1 33.29 17.67 -7.29
CA MET A 1 31.85 17.52 -7.01
C MET A 1 31.19 18.90 -6.84
N ARG A 2 30.87 19.61 -7.95
CA ARG A 2 30.31 20.98 -7.91
C ARG A 2 29.03 21.16 -8.78
N ALA A 3 28.63 20.15 -9.55
CA ALA A 3 27.56 20.24 -10.53
C ALA A 3 26.14 20.14 -9.94
N THR A 4 25.98 19.51 -8.77
CA THR A 4 24.68 19.25 -8.14
C THR A 4 24.03 20.47 -7.49
N LEU A 5 24.81 21.51 -7.16
CA LEU A 5 24.28 22.71 -6.47
C LEU A 5 23.45 23.63 -7.38
N ARG A 6 23.60 23.56 -8.71
CA ARG A 6 22.88 24.46 -9.64
C ARG A 6 21.43 24.06 -9.88
N VAL A 7 21.09 22.77 -9.74
CA VAL A 7 19.73 22.26 -9.94
C VAL A 7 18.79 22.78 -8.83
N LEU A 8 19.31 22.96 -7.62
CA LEU A 8 18.54 23.45 -6.48
C LEU A 8 18.28 24.97 -6.50
N GLN A 9 18.91 25.74 -7.39
CA GLN A 9 18.72 27.20 -7.46
C GLN A 9 17.36 27.62 -8.04
N ARG A 10 16.68 26.73 -8.76
CA ARG A 10 15.47 27.06 -9.53
C ARG A 10 14.21 26.29 -9.13
N VAL A 11 14.33 25.40 -8.15
CA VAL A 11 13.16 24.73 -7.57
C VAL A 11 12.66 25.62 -6.43
N PRO A 12 11.49 26.27 -6.54
CA PRO A 12 10.90 26.99 -5.42
C PRO A 12 10.52 25.96 -4.35
N LEU A 13 11.41 25.75 -3.40
CA LEU A 13 11.14 24.91 -2.24
C LEU A 13 10.07 25.62 -1.40
N ILE A 14 9.03 24.87 -1.03
CA ILE A 14 8.02 25.34 -0.09
C ILE A 14 8.75 25.70 1.20
N LYS A 15 8.73 26.99 1.56
CA LYS A 15 9.26 27.45 2.85
C LYS A 15 8.21 27.10 3.91
N PHE A 16 8.50 26.10 4.73
CA PHE A 16 7.73 25.86 5.93
C PHE A 16 8.03 27.01 6.91
N VAL A 17 7.18 28.04 6.87
CA VAL A 17 7.22 29.16 7.82
C VAL A 17 6.46 28.73 9.06
N GLY A 18 7.11 28.83 10.22
CA GLY A 18 6.57 28.38 11.51
C GLY A 18 7.59 27.49 12.20
N GLY A 19 8.02 27.88 13.41
CA GLY A 19 8.84 27.03 14.26
C GLY A 19 8.09 25.75 14.69
N PRO A 20 8.69 24.91 15.54
CA PRO A 20 8.03 23.72 16.07
C PRO A 20 6.66 24.10 16.65
N HIS A 21 5.59 23.64 15.99
CA HIS A 21 4.24 23.86 16.47
C HIS A 21 3.91 22.75 17.48
N THR A 22 3.35 23.13 18.62
CA THR A 22 2.82 22.16 19.57
C THR A 22 1.57 21.54 18.95
N ALA A 23 1.68 20.31 18.45
CA ALA A 23 0.51 19.58 18.02
C ALA A 23 -0.38 19.31 19.24
N ALA A 24 -1.59 19.86 19.25
CA ALA A 24 -2.57 19.53 20.25
C ALA A 24 -2.93 18.04 20.10
N HIS A 25 -2.47 17.21 21.04
CA HIS A 25 -2.76 15.79 21.02
C HIS A 25 -4.21 15.56 21.47
N THR A 26 -5.13 15.39 20.53
CA THR A 26 -6.47 14.93 20.84
C THR A 26 -6.44 13.42 21.12
N PRO A 27 -7.05 12.95 22.23
CA PRO A 27 -7.12 11.52 22.48
C PRO A 27 -7.94 10.85 21.39
N ALA A 28 -7.43 9.74 20.83
CA ALA A 28 -8.20 8.97 19.86
C ALA A 28 -9.52 8.50 20.50
N THR A 29 -10.65 8.84 19.88
CA THR A 29 -11.97 8.41 20.34
C THR A 29 -12.36 7.07 19.70
N ILE A 30 -13.43 6.45 20.20
CA ILE A 30 -13.99 5.24 19.59
C ILE A 30 -14.60 5.61 18.24
N HIS A 31 -14.27 4.85 17.19
CA HIS A 31 -14.88 5.03 15.88
C HIS A 31 -16.37 4.63 15.94
N PRO A 32 -17.30 5.35 15.28
CA PRO A 32 -18.74 5.03 15.33
C PRO A 32 -19.07 3.62 14.84
N CYS A 33 -18.26 3.05 13.94
CA CYS A 33 -18.40 1.69 13.44
C CYS A 33 -17.53 0.66 14.19
N ALA A 34 -16.97 1.01 15.36
CA ALA A 34 -16.18 0.05 16.13
C ALA A 34 -17.08 -1.09 16.63
N PRO A 35 -16.69 -2.36 16.43
CA PRO A 35 -17.43 -3.48 16.97
C PRO A 35 -17.52 -3.35 18.50
N ALA A 36 -18.74 -3.48 19.03
CA ALA A 36 -19.06 -3.28 20.45
C ALA A 36 -18.68 -1.91 21.04
N GLY A 37 -18.36 -0.90 20.22
CA GLY A 37 -18.00 0.43 20.70
C GLY A 37 -16.71 0.46 21.53
N LEU A 38 -15.77 -0.47 21.29
CA LEU A 38 -14.52 -0.55 22.04
C LEU A 38 -13.35 0.01 21.24
N ARG A 39 -12.36 0.57 21.93
CA ARG A 39 -11.08 0.94 21.31
C ARG A 39 -10.22 -0.31 21.15
N PRO A 40 -9.45 -0.44 20.05
CA PRO A 40 -8.44 -1.50 19.95
C PRO A 40 -7.51 -1.47 21.17
N GLY A 41 -7.42 -2.59 21.89
CA GLY A 41 -6.57 -2.73 23.08
C GLY A 41 -7.17 -2.25 24.41
N SER A 42 -8.45 -1.85 24.46
CA SER A 42 -9.12 -1.61 25.75
C SER A 42 -9.39 -2.92 26.50
N ALA A 43 -9.57 -2.86 27.82
CA ALA A 43 -10.11 -4.01 28.56
C ALA A 43 -11.45 -4.44 27.95
N GLY A 44 -11.60 -5.73 27.61
CA GLY A 44 -12.75 -6.26 26.86
C GLY A 44 -12.63 -6.21 25.33
N SER A 45 -11.61 -5.55 24.79
CA SER A 45 -11.24 -5.69 23.37
C SER A 45 -10.60 -7.07 23.20
N SER A 46 -11.40 -8.02 22.72
CA SER A 46 -10.89 -9.31 22.26
C SER A 46 -9.87 -9.04 21.15
N ALA A 47 -8.68 -9.66 21.24
CA ALA A 47 -7.79 -9.72 20.08
C ALA A 47 -8.59 -10.24 18.88
N ALA A 48 -8.32 -9.71 17.68
CA ALA A 48 -8.94 -10.22 16.47
C ALA A 48 -8.80 -11.74 16.50
N SER A 49 -9.92 -12.46 16.63
CA SER A 49 -9.92 -13.90 16.51
C SER A 49 -9.27 -14.16 15.16
N SER A 50 -8.15 -14.88 15.13
CA SER A 50 -7.68 -15.51 13.91
C SER A 50 -8.90 -16.21 13.35
N GLY A 51 -9.53 -15.62 12.32
CA GLY A 51 -10.80 -16.09 11.80
C GLY A 51 -10.66 -17.58 11.57
N ALA A 52 -11.73 -18.34 11.83
CA ALA A 52 -11.74 -19.78 11.57
C ALA A 52 -11.04 -20.03 10.23
N ALA A 53 -10.08 -20.96 10.21
CA ALA A 53 -9.29 -21.25 9.02
C ALA A 53 -10.26 -21.60 7.87
N VAL A 54 -10.60 -20.59 7.08
CA VAL A 54 -11.48 -20.76 5.94
C VAL A 54 -10.70 -21.58 4.93
N ALA A 55 -11.34 -22.61 4.38
CA ALA A 55 -10.72 -23.40 3.32
C ALA A 55 -10.20 -22.46 2.23
N PHE A 56 -8.97 -22.69 1.77
CA PHE A 56 -8.38 -21.90 0.70
C PHE A 56 -9.34 -21.89 -0.50
N GLN A 57 -9.86 -20.72 -0.84
CA GLN A 57 -10.66 -20.54 -2.05
C GLN A 57 -9.74 -20.02 -3.15
N SER A 58 -9.65 -20.77 -4.25
CA SER A 58 -8.97 -20.29 -5.45
C SER A 58 -9.59 -18.97 -5.91
N ARG A 59 -8.76 -17.98 -6.25
CA ARG A 59 -9.19 -16.69 -6.79
C ARG A 59 -10.04 -16.84 -8.06
N ASN A 60 -9.88 -17.96 -8.77
CA ASN A 60 -10.70 -18.30 -9.94
C ASN A 60 -12.18 -18.47 -9.64
N ASN A 61 -12.54 -18.77 -8.38
CA ASN A 61 -13.91 -18.89 -7.91
C ASN A 61 -14.53 -17.55 -7.47
N LEU A 62 -13.75 -16.45 -7.46
CA LEU A 62 -14.24 -15.12 -7.13
C LEU A 62 -14.78 -14.39 -8.37
N SER A 63 -15.39 -13.22 -8.16
CA SER A 63 -15.86 -12.38 -9.27
C SER A 63 -14.69 -11.94 -10.16
N LYS A 64 -14.99 -11.55 -11.41
CA LYS A 64 -14.00 -11.16 -12.43
C LYS A 64 -12.95 -10.16 -11.92
N ARG A 65 -13.32 -9.26 -11.00
CA ARG A 65 -12.43 -8.23 -10.43
C ARG A 65 -11.30 -8.79 -9.56
N PHE A 66 -11.45 -10.00 -9.02
CA PHE A 66 -10.46 -10.62 -8.13
C PHE A 66 -9.67 -11.75 -8.81
N ARG A 67 -10.00 -12.09 -10.06
CA ARG A 67 -9.31 -13.12 -10.84
C ARG A 67 -8.03 -12.53 -11.45
N TYR A 68 -7.01 -13.36 -11.66
CA TYR A 68 -5.86 -12.96 -12.46
C TYR A 68 -6.25 -12.81 -13.92
N VAL A 69 -5.60 -11.87 -14.62
CA VAL A 69 -5.72 -11.74 -16.07
C VAL A 69 -4.92 -12.89 -16.70
N PRO A 70 -5.49 -13.65 -17.65
CA PRO A 70 -4.72 -14.64 -18.43
C PRO A 70 -3.63 -13.91 -19.22
N LEU A 71 -2.42 -14.48 -19.24
CA LEU A 71 -1.35 -13.94 -20.07
C LEU A 71 -1.61 -14.25 -21.54
N ASP A 72 -1.31 -13.30 -22.41
CA ASP A 72 -1.31 -13.49 -23.86
C ASP A 72 -0.07 -14.31 -24.30
N GLU A 73 -0.09 -14.91 -25.50
CA GLU A 73 1.00 -15.79 -25.98
C GLU A 73 2.37 -15.11 -25.95
N ILE A 74 2.43 -13.82 -26.33
CA ILE A 74 3.65 -13.01 -26.32
C ILE A 74 4.17 -12.80 -24.89
N GLU A 75 3.27 -12.56 -23.93
CA GLU A 75 3.64 -12.38 -22.52
C GLU A 75 4.15 -13.68 -21.90
N ILE A 76 3.61 -14.82 -22.35
CA ILE A 76 4.08 -16.15 -21.93
C ILE A 76 5.51 -16.35 -22.43
N GLU A 77 5.80 -16.02 -23.69
CA GLU A 77 7.16 -16.06 -24.23
C GLU A 77 8.11 -15.15 -23.45
N ASP A 78 7.71 -13.92 -23.16
CA ASP A 78 8.50 -12.99 -22.35
C ASP A 78 8.80 -13.56 -20.95
N VAL A 79 7.83 -14.18 -20.28
CA VAL A 79 8.04 -14.81 -18.97
C VAL A 79 9.02 -15.99 -19.06
N LEU A 80 8.91 -16.80 -20.11
CA LEU A 80 9.77 -17.98 -20.30
C LEU A 80 11.21 -17.58 -20.67
N THR A 81 11.37 -16.55 -21.50
CA THR A 81 12.68 -16.05 -21.95
C THR A 81 13.30 -15.05 -20.97
N GLY A 82 12.56 -14.67 -19.92
CA GLY A 82 13.00 -13.72 -18.89
C GLY A 82 12.91 -12.24 -19.31
N GLY A 83 12.16 -11.94 -20.36
CA GLY A 83 11.86 -10.59 -20.84
C GLY A 83 13.08 -9.82 -21.37
N ALA A 84 14.18 -10.53 -21.60
CA ALA A 84 15.47 -9.94 -21.98
C ALA A 84 15.82 -10.18 -23.45
N ASP A 85 14.87 -10.65 -24.27
CA ASP A 85 15.13 -10.87 -25.68
C ASP A 85 15.40 -9.52 -26.37
N VAL A 86 16.68 -9.30 -26.67
CA VAL A 86 17.13 -8.10 -27.37
C VAL A 86 16.77 -8.32 -28.83
N LEU A 87 15.78 -7.56 -29.32
CA LEU A 87 15.53 -7.40 -30.76
C LEU A 87 16.76 -6.75 -31.43
N ILE A 88 17.79 -7.54 -31.70
CA ILE A 88 18.92 -7.14 -32.52
C ILE A 88 18.43 -7.20 -33.96
N LYS A 89 18.21 -6.01 -34.55
CA LYS A 89 17.92 -5.83 -35.98
C LYS A 89 19.17 -6.04 -36.83
#